data_AF-A0A8H4TZD1-F1
#
_entry.id   AF-A0A8H4TZD1-F1
#
_cell.length_a   1.000
_cell.length_b   1.000
_cell.length_c   1.000
_cell.angle_alpha   90.00
_cell.angle_beta   90.00
_cell.angle_gamma   90.00
#
_symmetry.space_group_name_H-M   'P 1'
#
loop_
_entity.id
_entity.type
_entity.pdbx_description
1 polymer ?
#
loop_
_entity_poly.entity_id
_entity_poly.type
_entity_poly.pdbx_seq_one_letter_code
_entity_poly.pdbx_strand_id
1 'polypeptide(L)'
;MVSTSDNRAQAIDGAPQSGLEENPPAQQPVSQPQEGLEPIAVQEAGNDDGTDSTLEDDVQCKFHRLHLVYEKYDTEYFTPNDEQQRESIDITHHYLTLLHDGKLALVPFEDSFKRVLDVGTGTGIWAIDFADENPSVEVIGTDLSPIQPAWVPPNVKFELEDATCSWTWPENHFDLVHIRYLIGAIADWGALFREAFRCCNTNGFLESGEVNPTFCCDDESIENAPALRTWNTLFKEGGKVFGRSFCDVDNDVKLLRDAGFVDVQSVEYK
;
A
#
# COMPACT_ATOMS: atom_id res chain seq x y z
N MET A 1 13.07 -4.68 -8.75
CA MET A 1 13.97 -5.49 -7.90
C MET A 1 15.21 -4.68 -7.59
N VAL A 2 15.57 -4.57 -6.30
CA VAL A 2 16.68 -3.72 -5.86
C VAL A 2 17.36 -4.29 -4.60
N SER A 3 18.69 -4.13 -4.46
CA SER A 3 19.50 -4.55 -3.30
C SER A 3 20.00 -3.34 -2.50
N THR A 4 20.55 -3.50 -1.30
CA THR A 4 21.13 -2.39 -0.50
C THR A 4 22.67 -2.50 -0.46
N SER A 5 23.41 -1.39 -0.58
CA SER A 5 24.88 -1.38 -0.41
C SER A 5 25.41 -0.30 0.55
N ASP A 6 26.63 -0.51 1.03
CA ASP A 6 27.29 0.02 2.25
C ASP A 6 27.56 1.54 2.34
N ASN A 7 26.93 2.41 1.55
CA ASN A 7 27.33 3.82 1.47
C ASN A 7 26.49 4.75 2.37
N ARG A 8 26.43 4.46 3.68
CA ARG A 8 25.75 5.32 4.68
C ARG A 8 26.75 6.25 5.39
N ALA A 9 27.18 7.33 4.74
CA ALA A 9 27.85 8.43 5.45
C ALA A 9 27.71 9.79 4.73
N GLN A 10 27.15 10.76 5.47
CA GLN A 10 27.20 12.23 5.32
C GLN A 10 26.05 12.94 4.56
N ALA A 11 25.11 13.55 5.30
CA ALA A 11 25.10 14.99 5.57
C ALA A 11 23.87 15.43 6.40
N ILE A 12 24.11 16.19 7.46
CA ILE A 12 23.12 16.91 8.28
C ILE A 12 23.40 18.42 8.20
N ASP A 13 22.28 19.15 8.15
CA ASP A 13 22.00 20.48 8.73
C ASP A 13 22.31 21.78 7.95
N GLY A 14 21.33 22.70 8.00
CA GLY A 14 21.49 24.10 7.58
C GLY A 14 20.24 24.80 6.99
N ALA A 15 19.25 25.14 7.81
CA ALA A 15 18.20 26.12 7.47
C ALA A 15 18.60 27.57 7.83
N PRO A 16 18.02 28.59 7.15
CA PRO A 16 17.37 29.66 7.93
C PRO A 16 16.04 30.19 7.35
N GLN A 17 15.26 30.80 8.25
CA GLN A 17 13.91 31.38 8.11
C GLN A 17 13.85 32.78 7.45
N SER A 18 12.74 33.06 6.75
CA SER A 18 11.94 34.32 6.71
C SER A 18 10.80 34.10 5.70
N GLY A 19 9.50 34.35 5.89
CA GLY A 19 8.77 35.25 6.79
C GLY A 19 8.10 36.35 5.96
N LEU A 20 6.90 36.11 5.40
CA LEU A 20 5.93 37.13 4.95
C LEU A 20 4.51 36.53 4.88
N GLU A 21 3.58 37.13 5.62
CA GLU A 21 2.15 36.82 5.70
C GLU A 21 1.37 37.37 4.49
N GLU A 22 0.47 36.57 3.92
CA GLU A 22 -0.64 37.08 3.09
C GLU A 22 -1.98 36.45 3.55
N ASN A 23 -2.98 37.31 3.74
CA ASN A 23 -4.33 36.95 4.21
C ASN A 23 -5.19 36.34 3.09
N PRO A 24 -6.03 35.32 3.37
CA PRO A 24 -6.94 34.72 2.39
C PRO A 24 -8.26 35.52 2.23
N PRO A 25 -8.92 35.47 1.05
CA PRO A 25 -10.21 36.12 0.84
C PRO A 25 -11.39 35.30 1.41
N ALA A 26 -12.46 36.04 1.74
CA ALA A 26 -13.63 35.60 2.50
C ALA A 26 -14.46 34.46 1.87
N GLN A 27 -14.85 33.49 2.71
CA GLN A 27 -15.78 32.40 2.38
C GLN A 27 -17.24 32.83 2.58
N GLN A 28 -18.13 32.43 1.65
CA GLN A 28 -19.59 32.53 1.80
C GLN A 28 -20.14 31.37 2.64
N PRO A 29 -21.25 31.55 3.39
CA PRO A 29 -21.70 30.58 4.38
C PRO A 29 -22.32 29.33 3.74
N VAL A 30 -21.78 28.16 4.09
CA VAL A 30 -22.34 26.85 3.78
C VAL A 30 -23.41 26.51 4.82
N SER A 31 -24.60 26.15 4.36
CA SER A 31 -25.76 25.73 5.17
C SER A 31 -25.52 24.39 5.87
N GLN A 32 -25.85 24.31 7.16
CA GLN A 32 -25.73 23.11 8.01
C GLN A 32 -26.61 21.94 7.51
N PRO A 33 -26.14 20.68 7.60
CA PRO A 33 -27.00 19.50 7.37
C PRO A 33 -27.92 19.23 8.56
N GLN A 34 -29.17 18.83 8.28
CA GLN A 34 -30.16 18.41 9.27
C GLN A 34 -29.79 17.06 9.89
N GLU A 35 -29.75 17.01 11.22
CA GLU A 35 -29.66 15.78 12.01
C GLU A 35 -30.93 14.92 11.87
N GLY A 36 -30.73 13.61 11.72
CA GLY A 36 -31.80 12.63 11.90
C GLY A 36 -31.47 11.32 11.22
N LEU A 37 -31.11 10.31 12.02
CA LEU A 37 -31.58 8.92 11.98
C LEU A 37 -30.79 8.12 13.05
N GLU A 38 -31.50 7.50 13.98
CA GLU A 38 -30.91 6.74 15.10
C GLU A 38 -30.22 5.43 14.65
N PRO A 39 -29.17 4.97 15.35
CA PRO A 39 -28.49 3.72 15.02
C PRO A 39 -29.35 2.49 15.34
N ILE A 40 -29.37 1.53 14.41
CA ILE A 40 -30.02 0.23 14.57
C ILE A 40 -29.11 -0.66 15.43
N ALA A 41 -29.60 -1.08 16.60
CA ALA A 41 -28.91 -2.05 17.45
C ALA A 41 -28.95 -3.44 16.81
N VAL A 42 -27.77 -4.06 16.61
CA VAL A 42 -27.66 -5.48 16.26
C VAL A 42 -27.64 -6.28 17.57
N GLN A 43 -28.60 -7.19 17.72
CA GLN A 43 -28.70 -8.10 18.87
C GLN A 43 -27.59 -9.16 18.82
N GLU A 44 -26.83 -9.28 19.91
CA GLU A 44 -25.92 -10.40 20.14
C GLU A 44 -26.70 -11.70 20.38
N ALA A 45 -26.26 -12.78 19.74
CA ALA A 45 -26.71 -14.14 20.02
C ALA A 45 -25.52 -15.02 20.40
N GLY A 46 -25.36 -15.26 21.71
CA GLY A 46 -25.08 -16.56 22.32
C GLY A 46 -23.67 -17.17 22.19
N ASN A 47 -22.96 -17.19 23.32
CA ASN A 47 -21.74 -17.97 23.63
C ASN A 47 -21.75 -19.43 23.13
N ASP A 48 -20.62 -19.87 22.57
CA ASP A 48 -20.05 -21.19 22.88
C ASP A 48 -18.50 -21.12 22.90
N ASP A 49 -17.93 -21.92 23.79
CA ASP A 49 -16.62 -21.83 24.44
C ASP A 49 -15.45 -22.27 23.53
N GLY A 50 -14.37 -21.48 23.43
CA GLY A 50 -13.20 -21.87 22.63
C GLY A 50 -12.05 -20.84 22.59
N THR A 51 -11.18 -20.90 23.59
CA THR A 51 -9.80 -20.35 23.66
C THR A 51 -9.50 -19.04 22.93
N ASP A 52 -9.53 -18.00 23.74
CA ASP A 52 -9.18 -16.61 23.53
C ASP A 52 -7.71 -16.41 23.14
N SER A 53 -7.47 -15.92 21.92
CA SER A 53 -6.28 -15.13 21.59
C SER A 53 -6.74 -13.71 21.30
N THR A 54 -6.81 -12.90 22.36
CA THR A 54 -7.32 -11.53 22.31
C THR A 54 -6.54 -10.66 21.32
N LEU A 55 -7.23 -10.12 20.33
CA LEU A 55 -6.97 -8.78 19.83
C LEU A 55 -7.48 -7.81 20.90
N GLU A 56 -6.63 -7.41 21.84
CA GLU A 56 -6.91 -6.27 22.71
C GLU A 56 -6.56 -4.99 21.95
N ASP A 57 -7.48 -4.54 21.09
CA ASP A 57 -7.71 -3.13 20.80
C ASP A 57 -9.12 -3.02 20.20
N ASP A 58 -10.06 -2.44 20.95
CA ASP A 58 -11.42 -2.14 20.51
C ASP A 58 -11.39 -1.04 19.43
N VAL A 59 -11.05 -1.40 18.19
CA VAL A 59 -11.07 -0.45 17.06
C VAL A 59 -12.52 -0.31 16.56
N GLN A 60 -13.17 0.81 16.86
CA GLN A 60 -14.48 1.10 16.29
C GLN A 60 -14.35 1.42 14.79
N CYS A 61 -15.18 0.76 13.97
CA CYS A 61 -15.25 1.01 12.53
C CYS A 61 -16.50 1.86 12.22
N LYS A 62 -16.32 2.97 11.48
CA LYS A 62 -17.44 3.81 11.03
C LYS A 62 -17.67 3.62 9.54
N PHE A 63 -18.89 3.27 9.16
CA PHE A 63 -19.32 3.20 7.77
C PHE A 63 -19.63 4.60 7.23
N HIS A 64 -18.69 5.23 6.53
CA HIS A 64 -18.97 6.43 5.75
C HIS A 64 -19.19 6.05 4.28
N ARG A 65 -20.45 5.71 3.98
CA ARG A 65 -21.11 5.69 2.66
C ARG A 65 -20.42 5.01 1.45
N LEU A 66 -19.32 4.27 1.63
CA LEU A 66 -18.65 3.32 0.71
C LEU A 66 -17.22 2.98 1.18
N HIS A 67 -16.68 3.73 2.15
CA HIS A 67 -15.34 3.52 2.71
C HIS A 67 -15.43 3.09 4.19
N LEU A 68 -14.63 2.09 4.56
CA LEU A 68 -14.37 1.76 5.96
C LEU A 68 -13.26 2.70 6.44
N VAL A 69 -13.57 3.55 7.42
CA VAL A 69 -12.57 4.34 8.14
C VAL A 69 -12.39 3.72 9.51
N TYR A 70 -11.17 3.27 9.80
CA TYR A 70 -10.80 2.70 11.10
C TYR A 70 -10.21 3.80 11.99
N GLU A 71 -10.75 3.96 13.21
CA GLU A 71 -10.37 5.07 14.11
C GLU A 71 -8.87 5.14 14.47
N LYS A 72 -8.10 4.06 14.24
CA LYS A 72 -6.65 4.05 14.47
C LYS A 72 -5.91 5.03 13.55
N TYR A 73 -6.38 5.24 12.32
CA TYR A 73 -5.73 6.12 11.34
C TYR A 73 -6.75 7.01 10.63
N ASP A 74 -6.42 8.29 10.45
CA ASP A 74 -7.25 9.27 9.70
C ASP A 74 -7.06 9.14 8.18
N THR A 75 -6.48 8.04 7.73
CA THR A 75 -6.09 7.83 6.33
C THR A 75 -7.25 7.22 5.56
N GLU A 76 -7.82 8.02 4.66
CA GLU A 76 -8.84 7.54 3.72
C GLU A 76 -8.19 6.84 2.53
N TYR A 77 -8.72 5.66 2.18
CA TYR A 77 -8.37 4.92 0.96
C TYR A 77 -9.41 5.17 -0.14
N PHE A 78 -8.97 5.24 -1.40
CA PHE A 78 -9.81 5.74 -2.49
C PHE A 78 -10.74 4.67 -3.10
N THR A 79 -10.50 3.38 -2.85
CA THR A 79 -11.38 2.30 -3.33
C THR A 79 -12.27 1.77 -2.19
N PRO A 80 -13.46 1.23 -2.52
CA PRO A 80 -14.29 0.55 -1.53
C PRO A 80 -13.59 -0.70 -0.99
N ASN A 81 -14.10 -1.21 0.14
CA ASN A 81 -13.65 -2.46 0.76
C ASN A 81 -14.83 -3.45 0.89
N ASP A 82 -15.56 -3.62 -0.22
CA ASP A 82 -16.66 -4.57 -0.31
C ASP A 82 -16.20 -5.91 -0.90
N GLU A 83 -17.09 -6.90 -0.87
CA GLU A 83 -16.81 -8.25 -1.36
C GLU A 83 -16.38 -8.27 -2.83
N GLN A 84 -16.97 -7.40 -3.66
CA GLN A 84 -16.61 -7.30 -5.07
C GLN A 84 -15.17 -6.80 -5.26
N GLN A 85 -14.75 -5.80 -4.50
CA GLN A 85 -13.37 -5.33 -4.55
C GLN A 85 -12.39 -6.41 -4.08
N ARG A 86 -12.75 -7.16 -3.03
CA ARG A 86 -11.92 -8.28 -2.53
C ARG A 86 -11.75 -9.37 -3.58
N GLU A 87 -12.83 -9.79 -4.25
CA GLU A 87 -12.75 -10.73 -5.38
C GLU A 87 -11.87 -10.19 -6.51
N SER A 88 -11.96 -8.89 -6.80
CA SER A 88 -11.10 -8.24 -7.80
C SER A 88 -9.61 -8.30 -7.43
N ILE A 89 -9.26 -8.17 -6.14
CA ILE A 89 -7.87 -8.29 -5.65
C ILE A 89 -7.37 -9.73 -5.81
N ASP A 90 -8.21 -10.73 -5.53
CA ASP A 90 -7.81 -12.15 -5.63
C ASP A 90 -7.63 -12.59 -7.09
N ILE A 91 -8.53 -12.15 -7.99
CA ILE A 91 -8.36 -12.31 -9.45
C ILE A 91 -7.07 -11.63 -9.90
N THR A 92 -6.79 -10.46 -9.33
CA THR A 92 -5.59 -9.69 -9.64
C THR A 92 -4.31 -10.43 -9.27
N HIS A 93 -4.27 -10.97 -8.05
CA HIS A 93 -3.19 -11.82 -7.61
C HIS A 93 -3.01 -13.00 -8.58
N HIS A 94 -4.09 -13.71 -8.94
CA HIS A 94 -4.00 -14.88 -9.81
C HIS A 94 -3.41 -14.56 -11.19
N TYR A 95 -3.87 -13.50 -11.87
CA TYR A 95 -3.32 -13.17 -13.19
C TYR A 95 -1.86 -12.70 -13.10
N LEU A 96 -1.46 -12.00 -12.04
CA LEU A 96 -0.07 -11.58 -11.86
C LEU A 96 0.84 -12.79 -11.63
N THR A 97 0.39 -13.77 -10.86
CA THR A 97 1.12 -15.01 -10.67
C THR A 97 1.29 -15.75 -12.00
N LEU A 98 0.26 -15.78 -12.87
CA LEU A 98 0.38 -16.33 -14.22
C LEU A 98 1.35 -15.54 -15.10
N LEU A 99 1.31 -14.20 -15.04
CA LEU A 99 2.21 -13.32 -15.78
C LEU A 99 3.68 -13.54 -15.39
N HIS A 100 3.92 -13.88 -14.13
CA HIS A 100 5.25 -14.13 -13.58
C HIS A 100 5.67 -15.62 -13.62
N ASP A 101 5.07 -16.41 -14.52
CA ASP A 101 5.37 -17.84 -14.69
C ASP A 101 5.23 -18.66 -13.39
N GLY A 102 4.25 -18.31 -12.56
CA GLY A 102 3.97 -18.96 -11.28
C GLY A 102 4.82 -18.47 -10.11
N LYS A 103 5.62 -17.40 -10.27
CA LYS A 103 6.45 -16.87 -9.19
C LYS A 103 5.74 -15.77 -8.40
N LEU A 104 5.86 -15.83 -7.07
CA LEU A 104 5.31 -14.82 -6.16
C LEU A 104 6.25 -13.64 -5.91
N ALA A 105 7.56 -13.84 -6.09
CA ALA A 105 8.55 -12.77 -6.04
C ALA A 105 9.48 -12.86 -7.26
N LEU A 106 9.84 -11.71 -7.83
CA LEU A 106 10.80 -11.66 -8.93
C LEU A 106 12.24 -11.60 -8.42
N VAL A 107 12.46 -11.06 -7.22
CA VAL A 107 13.78 -11.04 -6.57
C VAL A 107 14.37 -12.45 -6.46
N PRO A 108 15.70 -12.61 -6.49
CA PRO A 108 16.32 -13.91 -6.24
C PRO A 108 16.03 -14.32 -4.80
N PHE A 109 15.01 -15.14 -4.59
CA PHE A 109 14.72 -15.70 -3.28
C PHE A 109 15.91 -16.54 -2.82
N GLU A 110 16.35 -16.30 -1.60
CA GLU A 110 17.42 -17.06 -0.97
C GLU A 110 16.88 -17.85 0.22
N ASP A 111 17.36 -19.09 0.40
CA ASP A 111 17.07 -19.92 1.59
C ASP A 111 17.49 -19.23 2.92
N SER A 112 18.32 -18.19 2.80
CA SER A 112 18.78 -17.34 3.90
C SER A 112 17.66 -16.46 4.47
N PHE A 113 16.60 -16.15 3.71
CA PHE A 113 15.52 -15.27 4.14
C PHE A 113 14.83 -15.82 5.39
N LYS A 114 14.47 -14.92 6.30
CA LYS A 114 13.83 -15.20 7.58
C LYS A 114 12.60 -14.34 7.80
N ARG A 115 12.59 -13.09 7.30
CA ARG A 115 11.48 -12.16 7.51
C ARG A 115 11.11 -11.40 6.26
N VAL A 116 9.81 -11.37 5.95
CA VAL A 116 9.25 -10.65 4.81
C VAL A 116 8.12 -9.75 5.28
N LEU A 117 8.07 -8.54 4.74
CA LEU A 117 6.99 -7.58 4.94
C LEU A 117 6.20 -7.42 3.64
N ASP A 118 4.89 -7.59 3.68
CA ASP A 118 3.96 -7.27 2.58
C ASP A 118 3.15 -6.03 2.95
N VAL A 119 3.49 -4.88 2.35
CA VAL A 119 2.90 -3.58 2.69
C VAL A 119 1.64 -3.35 1.87
N GLY A 120 0.53 -3.05 2.55
CA GLY A 120 -0.79 -2.91 1.93
C GLY A 120 -1.26 -4.24 1.34
N THR A 121 -1.25 -5.27 2.18
CA THR A 121 -1.49 -6.67 1.83
C THR A 121 -2.91 -6.95 1.31
N GLY A 122 -3.86 -6.02 1.52
CA GLY A 122 -5.24 -6.17 1.06
C GLY A 122 -5.90 -7.40 1.67
N THR A 123 -6.33 -8.36 0.84
CA THR A 123 -6.92 -9.62 1.33
C THR A 123 -5.91 -10.53 2.04
N GLY A 124 -4.61 -10.25 1.94
CA GLY A 124 -3.55 -11.09 2.49
C GLY A 124 -3.13 -12.22 1.56
N ILE A 125 -3.75 -12.36 0.38
CA ILE A 125 -3.56 -13.52 -0.51
C ILE A 125 -2.09 -13.71 -0.94
N TRP A 126 -1.36 -12.63 -1.21
CA TRP A 126 0.07 -12.73 -1.54
C TRP A 126 0.89 -13.23 -0.34
N ALA A 127 0.69 -12.63 0.84
CA ALA A 127 1.40 -13.01 2.06
C ALA A 127 1.14 -14.47 2.45
N ILE A 128 -0.10 -14.94 2.27
CA ILE A 128 -0.51 -16.33 2.54
C ILE A 128 0.18 -17.30 1.59
N ASP A 129 0.06 -17.09 0.27
CA ASP A 129 0.65 -17.97 -0.72
C ASP A 129 2.19 -18.00 -0.60
N PHE A 130 2.81 -16.85 -0.34
CA PHE A 130 4.26 -16.76 -0.15
C PHE A 130 4.71 -17.52 1.09
N ALA A 131 3.96 -17.43 2.19
CA ALA A 131 4.27 -18.15 3.42
C ALA A 131 4.08 -19.66 3.30
N ASP A 132 3.08 -20.12 2.54
CA ASP A 132 2.85 -21.54 2.24
C ASP A 132 3.99 -22.13 1.41
N GLU A 133 4.51 -21.40 0.43
CA GLU A 133 5.70 -21.81 -0.35
C GLU A 133 6.99 -21.79 0.49
N ASN A 134 7.05 -20.95 1.53
CA ASN A 134 8.25 -20.66 2.31
C ASN A 134 8.01 -20.84 3.83
N PRO A 135 7.78 -22.07 4.32
CA PRO A 135 7.36 -22.32 5.71
C PRO A 135 8.40 -21.93 6.77
N SER A 136 9.66 -21.68 6.37
CA SER A 136 10.73 -21.21 7.27
C SER A 136 10.83 -19.69 7.40
N VAL A 137 10.01 -18.94 6.66
CA VAL A 137 10.04 -17.48 6.61
C VAL A 137 8.83 -16.94 7.38
N GLU A 138 9.08 -15.99 8.28
CA GLU A 138 8.02 -15.20 8.91
C GLU A 138 7.56 -14.11 7.94
N VAL A 139 6.26 -14.10 7.63
CA VAL A 139 5.64 -13.11 6.75
C VAL A 139 4.71 -12.23 7.56
N ILE A 140 4.92 -10.92 7.50
CA ILE A 140 4.07 -9.92 8.13
C ILE A 140 3.37 -9.15 7.01
N GLY A 141 2.04 -9.18 6.97
CA GLY A 141 1.25 -8.32 6.09
C GLY A 141 0.70 -7.13 6.85
N THR A 142 0.77 -5.92 6.28
CA THR A 142 0.13 -4.74 6.87
C THR A 142 -0.96 -4.19 5.98
N ASP A 143 -2.04 -3.71 6.58
CA ASP A 143 -3.07 -2.95 5.86
C ASP A 143 -3.77 -1.97 6.79
N LEU A 144 -4.46 -0.99 6.21
CA LEU A 144 -5.36 -0.09 6.94
C LEU A 144 -6.67 -0.77 7.32
N SER A 145 -7.00 -1.91 6.69
CA SER A 145 -8.23 -2.67 6.92
C SER A 145 -7.94 -4.11 7.34
N PRO A 146 -8.52 -4.60 8.45
CA PRO A 146 -8.45 -5.98 8.90
C PRO A 146 -9.44 -6.87 8.12
N ILE A 147 -9.22 -7.06 6.82
CA ILE A 147 -10.07 -7.88 5.92
C ILE A 147 -9.49 -9.24 5.57
N GLN A 148 -8.37 -9.59 6.20
CA GLN A 148 -7.65 -10.83 5.96
C GLN A 148 -8.39 -12.01 6.62
N PRO A 149 -8.27 -13.24 6.07
CA PRO A 149 -8.94 -14.40 6.62
C PRO A 149 -8.41 -14.76 8.01
N ALA A 150 -9.27 -15.34 8.85
CA ALA A 150 -8.88 -15.79 10.19
C ALA A 150 -8.01 -17.06 10.18
N TRP A 151 -8.13 -17.88 9.14
CA TRP A 151 -7.36 -19.12 8.98
C TRP A 151 -6.22 -18.89 7.98
N VAL A 152 -5.00 -18.81 8.50
CA VAL A 152 -3.78 -18.46 7.78
C VAL A 152 -2.65 -19.43 8.16
N PRO A 153 -1.59 -19.54 7.35
CA PRO A 153 -0.41 -20.32 7.72
C PRO A 153 0.21 -19.83 9.04
N PRO A 154 0.81 -20.72 9.85
CA PRO A 154 1.31 -20.37 11.19
C PRO A 154 2.48 -19.38 11.17
N ASN A 155 3.10 -19.17 10.01
CA ASN A 155 4.19 -18.24 9.78
C ASN A 155 3.73 -16.90 9.16
N VAL A 156 2.41 -16.64 9.08
CA VAL A 156 1.85 -15.35 8.65
C VAL A 156 1.27 -14.60 9.85
N LYS A 157 1.48 -13.29 9.89
CA LYS A 157 0.80 -12.37 10.80
C LYS A 157 0.29 -11.17 10.03
N PHE A 158 -0.86 -10.65 10.44
CA PHE A 158 -1.42 -9.42 9.91
C PHE A 158 -1.46 -8.34 10.98
N GLU A 159 -0.99 -7.15 10.64
CA GLU A 159 -0.96 -5.99 11.52
C GLU A 159 -1.71 -4.82 10.89
N LEU A 160 -2.56 -4.15 11.69
CA LEU A 160 -3.29 -2.97 11.25
C LEU A 160 -2.36 -1.77 11.29
N GLU A 161 -1.75 -1.41 10.16
CA GLU A 161 -0.72 -0.36 10.10
C GLU A 161 -0.87 0.51 8.84
N ASP A 162 -0.61 1.81 9.01
CA ASP A 162 -0.57 2.77 7.91
C ASP A 162 0.84 2.83 7.31
N ALA A 163 0.95 2.44 6.03
CA ALA A 163 2.20 2.46 5.29
C ALA A 163 2.88 3.84 5.23
N THR A 164 2.12 4.93 5.38
CA THR A 164 2.60 6.32 5.31
C THR A 164 3.15 6.84 6.63
N CYS A 165 2.91 6.13 7.74
CA CYS A 165 3.48 6.43 9.04
C CYS A 165 4.91 5.88 9.17
N SER A 166 5.64 6.34 10.19
CA SER A 166 6.89 5.69 10.59
C SER A 166 6.59 4.29 11.11
N TRP A 167 7.31 3.31 10.60
CA TRP A 167 7.13 1.91 10.95
C TRP A 167 7.80 1.60 12.29
N THR A 168 7.19 0.70 13.06
CA THR A 168 7.62 0.37 14.43
C THR A 168 8.82 -0.59 14.47
N TRP A 169 9.16 -1.23 13.34
CA TRP A 169 10.30 -2.14 13.24
C TRP A 169 11.65 -1.39 13.32
N PRO A 170 12.67 -2.03 13.91
CA PRO A 170 14.02 -1.48 13.93
C PRO A 170 14.62 -1.43 12.53
N GLU A 171 15.75 -0.73 12.39
CA GLU A 171 16.52 -0.78 11.15
C GLU A 171 17.04 -2.21 10.88
N ASN A 172 17.19 -2.58 9.60
CA ASN A 172 17.67 -3.90 9.18
C ASN A 172 16.90 -5.05 9.85
N HIS A 173 15.62 -5.15 9.51
CA HIS A 173 14.70 -6.15 10.08
C HIS A 173 14.20 -7.17 9.06
N PHE A 174 13.93 -6.75 7.82
CA PHE A 174 13.31 -7.56 6.78
C PHE A 174 14.29 -7.92 5.66
N ASP A 175 14.25 -9.17 5.20
CA ASP A 175 15.03 -9.65 4.05
C ASP A 175 14.37 -9.26 2.73
N LEU A 176 13.03 -9.18 2.72
CA LEU A 176 12.25 -8.65 1.61
C LEU A 176 11.15 -7.73 2.13
N VAL A 177 11.05 -6.55 1.53
CA VAL A 177 9.87 -5.71 1.59
C VAL A 177 9.18 -5.82 0.23
N HIS A 178 7.93 -6.26 0.24
CA HIS A 178 7.07 -6.37 -0.93
C HIS A 178 5.99 -5.29 -0.85
N ILE A 179 5.74 -4.60 -1.96
CA ILE A 179 4.74 -3.54 -2.09
C ILE A 179 4.05 -3.75 -3.43
N ARG A 180 2.72 -3.79 -3.44
CA ARG A 180 1.99 -4.02 -4.69
C ARG A 180 0.65 -3.30 -4.73
N TYR A 181 0.44 -2.54 -5.80
CA TYR A 181 -0.82 -1.87 -6.12
C TYR A 181 -1.26 -0.87 -5.05
N LEU A 182 -0.31 -0.08 -4.53
CA LEU A 182 -0.63 1.05 -3.63
C LEU A 182 -0.75 2.38 -4.37
N ILE A 183 -0.79 2.34 -5.70
CA ILE A 183 -1.07 3.50 -6.53
C ILE A 183 -2.36 4.21 -6.11
N GLY A 184 -2.30 5.54 -5.96
CA GLY A 184 -3.41 6.33 -5.42
C GLY A 184 -3.62 6.24 -3.89
N ALA A 185 -2.98 5.29 -3.20
CA ALA A 185 -2.96 5.22 -1.74
C ALA A 185 -1.89 6.14 -1.14
N ILE A 186 -0.72 6.18 -1.78
CA ILE A 186 0.49 6.82 -1.26
C ILE A 186 0.67 8.22 -1.85
N ALA A 187 0.83 9.22 -0.97
CA ALA A 187 1.10 10.61 -1.37
C ALA A 187 2.61 10.88 -1.58
N ASP A 188 3.46 10.36 -0.68
CA ASP A 188 4.93 10.49 -0.76
C ASP A 188 5.58 9.10 -0.84
N TRP A 189 5.73 8.62 -2.08
CA TRP A 189 6.45 7.37 -2.38
C TRP A 189 7.92 7.42 -1.95
N GLY A 190 8.55 8.60 -1.98
CA GLY A 190 9.91 8.75 -1.51
C GLY A 190 10.03 8.49 -0.01
N ALA A 191 9.08 8.94 0.80
CA ALA A 191 9.02 8.62 2.22
C ALA A 191 8.82 7.13 2.46
N LEU A 192 7.88 6.51 1.75
CA LEU A 192 7.64 5.08 1.82
C LEU A 192 8.90 4.26 1.49
N PHE A 193 9.58 4.58 0.39
CA PHE A 193 10.81 3.87 0.02
C PHE A 193 11.98 4.13 0.97
N ARG A 194 12.09 5.31 1.58
CA ARG A 194 13.08 5.57 2.64
C ARG A 194 12.81 4.71 3.86
N GLU A 195 11.55 4.54 4.24
CA GLU A 195 11.18 3.71 5.39
C GLU A 195 11.39 2.22 5.09
N ALA A 196 11.01 1.78 3.88
CA ALA A 196 11.35 0.45 3.39
C ALA A 196 12.86 0.19 3.42
N PHE A 197 13.67 1.14 2.95
CA PHE A 197 15.14 1.04 2.98
C PHE A 197 15.70 0.97 4.41
N ARG A 198 15.12 1.74 5.35
CA ARG A 198 15.53 1.73 6.75
C ARG A 198 15.32 0.33 7.37
N CYS A 199 14.15 -0.25 7.15
CA CYS A 199 13.74 -1.54 7.72
C CYS A 199 14.28 -2.75 6.94
N CYS A 200 14.73 -2.57 5.70
CA CYS A 200 15.33 -3.63 4.90
C CYS A 200 16.76 -3.95 5.38
N ASN A 201 17.10 -5.23 5.44
CA ASN A 201 18.42 -5.72 5.78
C ASN A 201 19.50 -5.26 4.80
N THR A 202 20.75 -5.29 5.25
CA THR A 202 21.90 -5.24 4.32
C THR A 202 21.87 -6.48 3.43
N ASN A 203 21.88 -6.28 2.11
CA ASN A 203 21.61 -7.30 1.08
C ASN A 203 20.14 -7.78 1.01
N GLY A 204 19.23 -7.17 1.77
CA GLY A 204 17.80 -7.38 1.59
C GLY A 204 17.29 -6.72 0.31
N PHE A 205 16.05 -7.02 -0.04
CA PHE A 205 15.42 -6.55 -1.26
C PHE A 205 14.15 -5.74 -1.00
N LEU A 206 13.89 -4.81 -1.92
CA LEU A 206 12.57 -4.21 -2.11
C LEU A 206 12.04 -4.62 -3.49
N GLU A 207 10.82 -5.15 -3.50
CA GLU A 207 10.03 -5.39 -4.69
C GLU A 207 8.78 -4.52 -4.65
N SER A 208 8.64 -3.64 -5.65
CA SER A 208 7.45 -2.82 -5.85
C SER A 208 6.87 -3.16 -7.21
N GLY A 209 5.59 -3.54 -7.22
CA GLY A 209 4.84 -3.86 -8.43
C GLY A 209 3.61 -2.96 -8.55
N GLU A 210 3.61 -2.06 -9.53
CA GLU A 210 2.53 -1.09 -9.72
C GLU A 210 1.88 -1.20 -11.10
N VAL A 211 0.62 -0.79 -11.17
CA VAL A 211 -0.11 -0.70 -12.44
C VAL A 211 -0.07 0.75 -12.92
N ASN A 212 0.22 0.97 -14.21
CA ASN A 212 -0.03 2.27 -14.83
C ASN A 212 -1.45 2.28 -15.40
N PRO A 213 -2.40 3.07 -14.85
CA PRO A 213 -3.77 3.12 -15.32
C PRO A 213 -3.94 3.93 -16.62
N THR A 214 -2.84 4.47 -17.17
CA THR A 214 -2.84 5.19 -18.44
C THR A 214 -2.95 4.19 -19.59
N PHE A 215 -4.03 4.30 -20.36
CA PHE A 215 -4.16 3.56 -21.60
C PHE A 215 -3.23 4.14 -22.67
N CYS A 216 -2.46 3.27 -23.31
CA CYS A 216 -1.52 3.60 -24.38
C CYS A 216 -1.83 2.76 -25.64
N CYS A 217 -1.30 3.17 -26.79
CA CYS A 217 -1.37 2.39 -28.03
C CYS A 217 -0.03 2.50 -28.78
N ASP A 218 0.39 1.42 -29.43
CA ASP A 218 1.63 1.40 -30.23
C ASP A 218 1.44 2.01 -31.63
N ASP A 219 0.19 2.16 -32.11
CA ASP A 219 -0.15 2.57 -33.47
C ASP A 219 -0.84 3.95 -33.57
N GLU A 220 -0.74 4.76 -32.50
CA GLU A 220 -1.35 6.09 -32.39
C GLU A 220 -2.89 6.11 -32.48
N SER A 221 -3.56 4.94 -32.47
CA SER A 221 -5.02 4.83 -32.59
C SER A 221 -5.80 5.44 -31.42
N ILE A 222 -5.15 5.73 -30.29
CA ILE A 222 -5.76 6.40 -29.14
C ILE A 222 -6.32 7.79 -29.49
N GLU A 223 -5.79 8.43 -30.54
CA GLU A 223 -6.34 9.69 -31.09
C GLU A 223 -7.76 9.52 -31.63
N ASN A 224 -8.15 8.30 -31.98
CA ASN A 224 -9.51 7.96 -32.41
C ASN A 224 -10.38 7.40 -31.28
N ALA A 225 -9.84 7.28 -30.06
CA ALA A 225 -10.55 6.74 -28.88
C ALA A 225 -10.80 7.84 -27.81
N PRO A 226 -11.79 8.72 -28.00
CA PRO A 226 -12.02 9.85 -27.10
C PRO A 226 -12.29 9.43 -25.65
N ALA A 227 -12.95 8.29 -25.43
CA ALA A 227 -13.23 7.78 -24.09
C ALA A 227 -11.95 7.44 -23.30
N LEU A 228 -10.97 6.79 -23.94
CA LEU A 228 -9.69 6.46 -23.30
C LEU A 228 -8.85 7.70 -23.02
N ARG A 229 -8.91 8.70 -23.91
CA ARG A 229 -8.26 10.00 -23.64
C ARG A 229 -8.89 10.72 -22.47
N THR A 230 -10.22 10.72 -22.38
CA THR A 230 -10.94 11.27 -21.23
C THR A 230 -10.54 10.53 -19.95
N TRP A 231 -10.49 9.20 -19.95
CA TRP A 231 -9.99 8.40 -18.82
C TRP A 231 -8.59 8.84 -18.39
N ASN A 232 -7.63 8.86 -19.32
CA ASN A 232 -6.25 9.27 -19.02
C ASN A 232 -6.18 10.70 -18.45
N THR A 233 -7.04 11.59 -18.93
CA THR A 233 -7.11 12.98 -18.44
C THR A 233 -7.68 13.01 -17.01
N LEU A 234 -8.76 12.27 -16.76
CA LEU A 234 -9.41 12.21 -15.44
C LEU A 234 -8.50 11.62 -14.37
N PHE A 235 -7.74 10.56 -14.67
CA PHE A 235 -6.80 9.99 -13.70
C PHE A 235 -5.64 10.95 -13.40
N LYS A 236 -5.11 11.63 -14.41
CA LYS A 236 -4.04 12.62 -14.23
C LYS A 236 -4.50 13.84 -13.43
N GLU A 237 -5.65 14.42 -13.78
CA GLU A 237 -6.18 15.58 -13.07
C GLU A 237 -6.74 15.22 -11.70
N GLY A 238 -7.40 14.07 -11.58
CA GLY A 238 -7.87 13.52 -10.31
C GLY A 238 -6.73 13.35 -9.33
N GLY A 239 -5.63 12.71 -9.73
CA GLY A 239 -4.46 12.53 -8.87
C GLY A 239 -3.88 13.85 -8.33
N LYS A 240 -3.85 14.90 -9.16
CA LYS A 240 -3.43 16.25 -8.71
C LYS A 240 -4.36 16.82 -7.66
N VAL A 241 -5.67 16.64 -7.81
CA VAL A 241 -6.68 17.14 -6.86
C VAL A 241 -6.63 16.37 -5.54
N PHE A 242 -6.45 15.04 -5.60
CA PHE A 242 -6.32 14.20 -4.41
C PHE A 242 -4.95 14.32 -3.71
N GLY A 243 -3.96 14.95 -4.36
CA GLY A 243 -2.60 15.03 -3.84
C GLY A 243 -1.89 13.66 -3.80
N ARG A 244 -2.39 12.68 -4.55
CA ARG A 244 -1.87 11.31 -4.65
C ARG A 244 -1.79 10.93 -6.10
N SER A 245 -0.61 10.51 -6.55
CA SER A 245 -0.45 10.18 -7.95
C SER A 245 -1.00 8.81 -8.28
N PHE A 246 -1.77 8.75 -9.37
CA PHE A 246 -2.17 7.50 -10.00
C PHE A 246 -1.26 7.11 -11.16
N CYS A 247 -0.24 7.91 -11.49
CA CYS A 247 0.50 7.75 -12.74
C CYS A 247 2.02 7.89 -12.58
N ASP A 248 2.55 8.26 -11.41
CA ASP A 248 3.98 8.58 -11.22
C ASP A 248 4.89 7.36 -10.99
N VAL A 249 4.48 6.17 -11.43
CA VAL A 249 5.31 4.94 -11.46
C VAL A 249 6.62 5.18 -12.22
N ASP A 250 6.62 6.12 -13.17
CA ASP A 250 7.78 6.51 -13.98
C ASP A 250 8.97 7.02 -13.13
N ASN A 251 8.72 7.52 -11.92
CA ASN A 251 9.76 8.04 -11.03
C ASN A 251 10.27 7.01 -9.99
N ASP A 252 9.65 5.84 -9.88
CA ASP A 252 9.95 4.88 -8.82
C ASP A 252 11.41 4.47 -8.83
N VAL A 253 11.98 4.21 -10.01
CA VAL A 253 13.40 3.88 -10.17
C VAL A 253 14.31 4.95 -9.59
N LYS A 254 13.96 6.24 -9.76
CA LYS A 254 14.73 7.35 -9.20
C LYS A 254 14.54 7.42 -7.68
N LEU A 255 13.31 7.32 -7.19
CA LEU A 255 13.01 7.40 -5.76
C LEU A 255 13.65 6.25 -4.97
N LEU A 256 13.69 5.04 -5.54
CA LEU A 256 14.38 3.88 -4.98
C LEU A 256 15.89 4.14 -4.84
N ARG A 257 16.54 4.75 -5.85
CA ARG A 257 17.95 5.14 -5.76
C ARG A 257 18.18 6.23 -4.73
N ASP A 258 17.32 7.25 -4.71
CA ASP A 258 17.41 8.36 -3.77
C ASP A 258 17.21 7.89 -2.31
N ALA A 259 16.42 6.82 -2.10
CA ALA A 259 16.26 6.18 -0.80
C ALA A 259 17.51 5.38 -0.33
N GLY A 260 18.40 5.02 -1.25
CA GLY A 260 19.66 4.33 -0.97
C GLY A 260 19.76 2.91 -1.53
N PHE A 261 18.73 2.43 -2.22
CA PHE A 261 18.79 1.12 -2.86
C PHE A 261 19.67 1.14 -4.14
N VAL A 262 20.32 0.02 -4.45
CA VAL A 262 21.26 -0.19 -5.54
C VAL A 262 20.89 -1.39 -6.42
N ASP A 263 21.46 -1.50 -7.61
CA ASP A 263 21.10 -2.56 -8.57
C ASP A 263 19.61 -2.54 -8.96
N VAL A 264 19.02 -1.34 -9.07
CA VAL A 264 17.61 -1.16 -9.45
C VAL A 264 17.35 -1.70 -10.84
N GLN A 265 16.49 -2.72 -10.91
CA GLN A 265 15.93 -3.30 -12.13
C GLN A 265 14.44 -2.99 -12.23
N SER A 266 14.03 -2.57 -13.43
CA SER A 266 12.62 -2.38 -13.81
C SER A 266 12.27 -3.34 -14.95
N VAL A 267 11.08 -3.91 -14.89
CA VAL A 267 10.51 -4.78 -15.93
C VAL A 267 9.12 -4.24 -16.24
N GLU A 268 8.90 -3.89 -17.50
CA GLU A 268 7.61 -3.43 -17.99
C GLU A 268 6.90 -4.57 -18.73
N TYR A 269 5.65 -4.82 -18.35
CA TYR A 269 4.76 -5.76 -19.03
C TYR A 269 3.73 -4.96 -19.82
N LYS A 270 3.58 -5.30 -21.12
CA LYS A 270 2.65 -4.66 -22.05
C LYS A 270 1.52 -5.60 -22.45
#